data_AF-A0AAJ7S3M2-F1
#
_entry.id   AF-A0AAJ7S3M2-F1
#
_cell.length_a   1.000
_cell.length_b   1.000
_cell.length_c   1.000
_cell.angle_alpha   90.00
_cell.angle_beta   90.00
_cell.angle_gamma   90.00
#
_symmetry.space_group_name_H-M   'P 1'
#
loop_
_entity.id
_entity.type
_entity.pdbx_description
1 polymer ?
#
loop_
_entity_poly.entity_id
_entity_poly.type
_entity_poly.pdbx_seq_one_letter_code
_entity_poly.pdbx_strand_id
1 'polypeptide(L)'
;MQRVLSFQMARGLSESSEFVTKRMCFSLIFSVGFVALLCGFLLGRFTTQRAIDFRAEKRRLELAGNGLESTEYLQRFIFDQLERAPLDSDFETNWESLKEDDVHRVNGILSNLSLIQKVDRHQSYVVATAKGSREPDRYVVLSASGESVGIALELAKIFNQIQRENRWKPRRSLVFCLFSGSSNPCIEKLSSFMPHRIVAYIVVHHQALQGKGPLIVSGSDIAQSIVLESAGIVKGWLSYNNNQLLYLSKSIYNTSFSRLAVDIPHAIVTFMNDTVMYNEHQHERVSRKILLAQILGQTIWRLSESLIIKWNPSYFNETAYTTLDWVNNGEDKENVQRSLDKLLNNVKTFNRKIDTVDSINSLDTRILNDVLLDLDRVLLCPDKEHRSKTDWSLFLKPSHDLLGSTYLSEVVKCYENAIQLLQENIDL
;
A
#
# COMPACT_ATOMS: atom_id res chain seq x y z
N MET A 1 39.29 -51.32 71.39
CA MET A 1 40.25 -50.20 71.58
C MET A 1 39.54 -48.94 71.12
N GLN A 2 39.41 -47.82 71.83
CA GLN A 2 39.90 -47.41 73.14
C GLN A 2 39.12 -46.12 73.53
N ARG A 3 38.61 -46.10 74.76
CA ARG A 3 38.39 -44.97 75.69
C ARG A 3 37.76 -43.66 75.17
N VAL A 4 36.55 -43.31 75.63
CA VAL A 4 36.26 -42.61 76.90
C VAL A 4 36.83 -41.20 76.95
N LEU A 5 35.94 -40.21 76.79
CA LEU A 5 35.79 -39.14 77.76
C LEU A 5 34.29 -38.93 78.02
N SER A 6 33.85 -39.44 79.16
CA SER A 6 32.69 -38.93 79.88
C SER A 6 32.93 -37.46 80.22
N PHE A 7 32.03 -36.56 79.85
CA PHE A 7 31.82 -35.34 80.64
C PHE A 7 30.33 -35.07 80.84
N GLN A 8 30.00 -35.00 82.12
CA GLN A 8 28.74 -34.89 82.81
C GLN A 8 27.59 -34.16 82.10
N MET A 9 26.43 -34.84 82.09
CA MET A 9 25.12 -34.18 82.25
C MET A 9 25.12 -33.42 83.58
N ALA A 10 25.31 -32.10 83.52
CA ALA A 10 24.88 -31.19 84.57
C ALA A 10 23.64 -30.46 84.05
N ARG A 11 22.53 -30.71 84.74
CA ARG A 11 21.21 -30.12 84.52
C ARG A 11 21.27 -28.59 84.38
N GLY A 12 20.89 -28.09 83.21
CA GLY A 12 20.03 -26.92 83.07
C GLY A 12 18.72 -27.38 82.43
N LEU A 13 17.68 -27.66 83.22
CA LEU A 13 16.33 -28.00 82.74
C LEU A 13 15.60 -26.81 82.06
N SER A 14 16.35 -25.81 81.57
CA SER A 14 15.85 -24.64 80.85
C SER A 14 16.52 -24.40 79.48
N GLU A 15 17.50 -25.21 79.04
CA GLU A 15 18.25 -24.94 77.79
C GLU A 15 17.88 -25.87 76.61
N SER A 16 17.23 -27.02 76.87
CA SER A 16 16.87 -27.97 75.80
C SER A 16 15.71 -27.47 74.91
N SER A 17 14.87 -26.55 75.39
CA SER A 17 13.83 -25.91 74.58
C SER A 17 14.41 -24.90 73.59
N GLU A 18 15.55 -24.27 73.91
CA GLU A 18 16.14 -23.16 73.14
C GLU A 18 16.82 -23.66 71.86
N PHE A 19 17.51 -24.81 71.91
CA PHE A 19 18.12 -25.41 70.72
C PHE A 19 17.08 -25.97 69.75
N VAL A 20 15.97 -26.51 70.25
CA VAL A 20 14.87 -27.04 69.43
C VAL A 20 14.07 -25.89 68.81
N THR A 21 13.83 -24.80 69.53
CA THR A 21 13.15 -23.61 68.99
C THR A 21 14.00 -22.87 67.96
N LYS A 22 15.32 -22.73 68.15
CA LYS A 22 16.20 -22.11 67.14
C LYS A 22 16.22 -22.91 65.83
N ARG A 23 16.35 -24.24 65.89
CA ARG A 23 16.30 -25.10 64.68
C ARG A 23 14.94 -25.10 63.99
N MET A 24 13.84 -25.15 64.75
CA MET A 24 12.48 -24.99 64.24
C MET A 24 12.29 -23.64 63.56
N CYS A 25 12.82 -22.56 64.14
CA CYS A 25 12.71 -21.20 63.61
C CYS A 25 13.48 -21.04 62.29
N PHE A 26 14.72 -21.55 62.21
CA PHE A 26 15.46 -21.57 60.94
C PHE A 26 14.76 -22.41 59.87
N SER A 27 14.26 -23.59 60.21
CA SER A 27 13.50 -24.44 59.27
C SER A 27 12.22 -23.74 58.78
N LEU A 28 11.52 -23.01 59.66
CA LEU A 28 10.34 -22.24 59.30
C LEU A 28 10.71 -21.09 58.35
N ILE A 29 11.75 -20.31 58.66
CA ILE A 29 12.22 -19.21 57.80
C ILE A 29 12.65 -19.74 56.43
N PHE A 30 13.38 -20.85 56.37
CA PHE A 30 13.76 -21.48 55.10
C PHE A 30 12.54 -22.00 54.33
N SER A 31 11.55 -22.58 55.01
CA SER A 31 10.32 -23.05 54.35
C SER A 31 9.49 -21.89 53.78
N VAL A 32 9.31 -20.81 54.53
CA VAL A 32 8.60 -19.61 54.06
C VAL A 32 9.39 -18.92 52.94
N GLY A 33 10.71 -18.80 53.07
CA GLY A 33 11.58 -18.29 52.01
C GLY A 33 11.52 -19.12 50.73
N PHE A 34 11.52 -20.45 50.86
CA PHE A 34 11.38 -21.36 49.73
C PHE A 34 10.00 -21.25 49.06
N VAL A 35 8.91 -21.21 49.84
CA VAL A 35 7.55 -21.02 49.30
C VAL A 35 7.42 -19.65 48.64
N ALA A 36 7.96 -18.59 49.22
CA ALA A 36 7.95 -17.26 48.61
C ALA A 36 8.74 -17.23 47.30
N LEU A 37 9.90 -17.89 47.23
CA LEU A 37 10.68 -18.02 45.99
C LEU A 37 9.94 -18.84 44.93
N LEU A 38 9.31 -19.96 45.32
CA LEU A 38 8.52 -20.79 44.41
C LEU A 38 7.31 -20.03 43.86
N CYS A 39 6.55 -19.36 44.72
CA CYS A 39 5.41 -18.53 44.33
C CYS A 39 5.84 -17.35 43.45
N GLY A 40 6.95 -16.69 43.78
CA GLY A 40 7.52 -15.61 42.98
C GLY A 40 7.95 -16.08 41.58
N PHE A 41 8.60 -17.24 41.50
CA PHE A 41 8.98 -17.86 40.23
C PHE A 41 7.77 -18.24 39.38
N LEU A 42 6.76 -18.89 39.97
CA LEU A 42 5.54 -19.30 39.27
C LEU A 42 4.72 -18.08 38.81
N LEU A 43 4.61 -17.04 39.64
CA LEU A 43 3.92 -15.79 39.27
C LEU A 43 4.70 -15.04 38.17
N GLY A 44 6.03 -14.98 38.25
CA GLY A 44 6.88 -14.43 37.21
C GLY A 44 6.72 -15.17 35.88
N ARG A 45 6.68 -16.50 35.91
CA ARG A 45 6.44 -17.33 34.72
C ARG A 45 5.03 -17.14 34.16
N PHE A 46 4.00 -17.06 35.01
CA PHE A 46 2.63 -16.85 34.57
C PHE A 46 2.44 -15.47 33.92
N THR A 47 2.98 -14.42 34.54
CA THR A 47 2.89 -13.05 34.02
C THR A 47 3.66 -12.88 32.72
N THR A 48 4.86 -13.48 32.60
CA THR A 48 5.63 -13.47 31.35
C THR A 48 4.95 -14.24 30.23
N GLN A 49 4.43 -15.45 30.51
CA GLN A 49 3.68 -16.23 29.53
C GLN A 49 2.43 -15.47 29.06
N ARG A 50 1.63 -14.95 29.98
CA ARG A 50 0.42 -14.19 29.65
C ARG A 50 0.73 -12.91 28.86
N ALA A 51 1.85 -12.24 29.15
CA ALA A 51 2.30 -11.09 28.39
C ALA A 51 2.77 -11.47 26.97
N ILE A 52 3.38 -12.65 26.79
CA ILE A 52 3.73 -13.19 25.46
C ILE A 52 2.45 -13.51 24.68
N ASP A 53 1.51 -14.22 25.29
CA ASP A 53 0.26 -14.62 24.65
C ASP A 53 -0.56 -13.40 24.23
N PHE A 54 -0.69 -12.38 25.10
CA PHE A 54 -1.39 -11.14 24.79
C PHE A 54 -0.72 -10.36 23.64
N ARG A 55 0.62 -10.35 23.57
CA ARG A 55 1.34 -9.74 22.45
C ARG A 55 1.13 -10.50 21.15
N ALA A 56 1.07 -11.83 21.21
CA ALA A 56 0.82 -12.67 20.03
C ALA A 56 -0.61 -12.46 19.51
N GLU A 57 -1.60 -12.41 20.40
CA GLU A 57 -3.00 -12.12 20.04
C GLU A 57 -3.14 -10.72 19.45
N LYS A 58 -2.53 -9.70 20.07
CA LYS A 58 -2.52 -8.35 19.52
C LYS A 58 -1.90 -8.30 18.12
N ARG A 59 -0.78 -9.00 17.90
CA ARG A 59 -0.19 -9.10 16.55
C ARG A 59 -1.14 -9.78 15.57
N ARG A 60 -1.80 -10.87 15.96
CA ARG A 60 -2.75 -11.55 15.08
C ARG A 60 -3.88 -10.63 14.64
N LEU A 61 -4.41 -9.82 15.56
CA LEU A 61 -5.43 -8.81 15.23
C LEU A 61 -4.88 -7.71 14.32
N GLU A 62 -3.66 -7.21 14.57
CA GLU A 62 -3.00 -6.23 13.70
C GLU A 62 -2.69 -6.77 12.29
N LEU A 63 -2.53 -8.09 12.16
CA LEU A 63 -2.19 -8.74 10.88
C LEU A 63 -3.41 -9.29 10.13
N ALA A 64 -4.58 -9.31 10.77
CA ALA A 64 -5.82 -9.81 10.20
C ALA A 64 -6.22 -9.05 8.93
N GLY A 65 -6.77 -9.79 7.95
CA GLY A 65 -7.13 -9.23 6.64
C GLY A 65 -5.98 -8.51 5.94
N ASN A 66 -4.74 -9.03 6.03
CA ASN A 66 -3.54 -8.42 5.45
C ASN A 66 -3.20 -7.03 6.05
N GLY A 67 -3.54 -6.82 7.33
CA GLY A 67 -3.39 -5.55 8.04
C GLY A 67 -4.49 -4.52 7.76
N LEU A 68 -5.47 -4.86 6.92
CA LEU A 68 -6.55 -3.95 6.54
C LEU A 68 -7.77 -4.06 7.44
N GLU A 69 -8.04 -5.23 8.02
CA GLU A 69 -9.25 -5.47 8.81
C GLU A 69 -9.25 -4.62 10.09
N SER A 70 -8.12 -4.57 10.80
CA SER A 70 -7.97 -3.72 11.99
C SER A 70 -8.06 -2.22 11.70
N THR A 71 -7.95 -1.81 10.43
CA THR A 71 -7.98 -0.41 10.01
C THR A 71 -9.20 -0.05 9.18
N GLU A 72 -10.17 -0.96 9.03
CA GLU A 72 -11.36 -0.74 8.20
C GLU A 72 -12.17 0.48 8.67
N TYR A 73 -12.30 0.68 9.99
CA TYR A 73 -13.00 1.84 10.53
C TYR A 73 -12.35 3.18 10.14
N LEU A 74 -11.02 3.21 9.98
CA LEU A 74 -10.29 4.39 9.50
C LEU A 74 -10.49 4.62 8.01
N GLN A 75 -10.60 3.55 7.23
CA GLN A 75 -10.96 3.65 5.80
C GLN A 75 -12.36 4.26 5.64
N ARG A 76 -13.33 3.79 6.43
CA ARG A 76 -14.69 4.37 6.45
C ARG A 76 -14.67 5.84 6.87
N PHE A 77 -13.87 6.18 7.87
CA PHE A 77 -13.69 7.57 8.28
C PHE A 77 -13.20 8.46 7.13
N ILE A 78 -12.28 7.98 6.29
CA ILE A 78 -11.82 8.74 5.11
C ILE A 78 -13.00 9.04 4.17
N PHE A 79 -13.84 8.05 3.88
CA PHE A 79 -14.99 8.24 2.99
C PHE A 79 -15.99 9.25 3.56
N ASP A 80 -16.30 9.14 4.85
CA ASP A 80 -17.22 10.06 5.54
C ASP A 80 -16.67 11.50 5.57
N GLN A 81 -15.37 11.68 5.77
CA GLN A 81 -14.74 13.01 5.74
C GLN A 81 -14.73 13.59 4.32
N LEU A 82 -14.44 12.78 3.31
CA LEU A 82 -14.43 13.23 1.91
C LEU A 82 -15.80 13.63 1.39
N GLU A 83 -16.88 13.02 1.89
CA GLU A 83 -18.24 13.43 1.58
C GLU A 83 -18.58 14.82 2.17
N ARG A 84 -17.92 15.21 3.27
CA ARG A 84 -18.09 16.51 3.93
C ARG A 84 -17.07 17.58 3.48
N ALA A 85 -15.94 17.14 2.92
CA ALA A 85 -14.88 17.97 2.37
C ALA A 85 -15.25 18.91 1.19
N PRO A 86 -16.28 18.71 0.34
CA PRO A 86 -16.61 19.65 -0.75
C PRO A 86 -16.97 21.08 -0.31
N LEU A 87 -17.05 21.33 1.01
CA LEU A 87 -17.26 22.64 1.59
C LEU A 87 -15.94 23.40 1.89
N ASP A 88 -14.76 22.78 1.73
CA ASP A 88 -13.46 23.41 1.97
C ASP A 88 -12.97 24.18 0.74
N SER A 89 -12.61 25.45 0.94
CA SER A 89 -12.02 26.33 -0.08
C SER A 89 -10.70 25.82 -0.68
N ASP A 90 -9.94 25.00 0.07
CA ASP A 90 -8.71 24.38 -0.43
C ASP A 90 -9.00 23.24 -1.43
N PHE A 91 -10.13 22.55 -1.30
CA PHE A 91 -10.58 21.50 -2.23
C PHE A 91 -11.04 22.05 -3.59
N GLU A 92 -11.55 23.28 -3.60
CA GLU A 92 -12.02 23.99 -4.81
C GLU A 92 -10.95 24.88 -5.46
N THR A 93 -9.71 24.87 -4.98
CA THR A 93 -8.67 25.76 -5.51
C THR A 93 -8.26 25.37 -6.94
N ASN A 94 -8.52 26.25 -7.91
CA ASN A 94 -8.07 26.10 -9.30
C ASN A 94 -6.59 26.50 -9.44
N TRP A 95 -5.72 25.50 -9.50
CA TRP A 95 -4.27 25.65 -9.72
C TRP A 95 -3.91 25.79 -11.22
N GLU A 96 -4.68 26.59 -11.97
CA GLU A 96 -4.51 26.75 -13.43
C GLU A 96 -3.49 27.83 -13.80
N SER A 97 -3.30 28.85 -12.96
CA SER A 97 -2.32 29.91 -13.20
C SER A 97 -1.13 29.79 -12.24
N LEU A 98 0.09 29.79 -12.79
CA LEU A 98 1.37 29.87 -12.08
C LEU A 98 1.49 31.17 -11.26
N LYS A 99 0.73 31.30 -10.17
CA LYS A 99 1.00 32.33 -9.17
C LYS A 99 1.89 31.71 -8.12
N GLU A 100 3.05 32.31 -7.90
CA GLU A 100 3.99 31.89 -6.84
C GLU A 100 3.30 31.83 -5.46
N ASP A 101 2.27 32.67 -5.28
CA ASP A 101 1.36 32.71 -4.13
C ASP A 101 0.64 31.37 -3.87
N ASP A 102 0.26 30.66 -4.93
CA ASP A 102 -0.46 29.39 -4.84
C ASP A 102 0.47 28.27 -4.34
N VAL A 103 1.71 28.25 -4.83
CA VAL A 103 2.78 27.35 -4.36
C VAL A 103 3.15 27.69 -2.91
N HIS A 104 3.17 28.98 -2.53
CA HIS A 104 3.37 29.41 -1.14
C HIS A 104 2.26 28.90 -0.22
N ARG A 105 0.99 29.05 -0.62
CA ARG A 105 -0.17 28.59 0.16
C ARG A 105 -0.10 27.08 0.40
N VAL A 106 0.13 26.29 -0.65
CA VAL A 106 0.24 24.82 -0.54
C VAL A 106 1.40 24.39 0.33
N ASN A 107 2.57 25.01 0.17
CA ASN A 107 3.70 24.76 1.06
C ASN A 107 3.35 25.07 2.52
N GLY A 108 2.64 26.18 2.77
CA GLY A 108 2.18 26.56 4.11
C GLY A 108 1.22 25.53 4.72
N ILE A 109 0.24 25.06 3.95
CA ILE A 109 -0.70 24.01 4.38
C ILE A 109 0.05 22.74 4.74
N LEU A 110 0.87 22.21 3.82
CA LEU A 110 1.58 20.94 4.02
C LEU A 110 2.61 21.00 5.15
N SER A 111 3.31 22.12 5.31
CA SER A 111 4.29 22.30 6.39
C SER A 111 3.65 22.35 7.77
N ASN A 112 2.36 22.73 7.86
CA ASN A 112 1.61 22.78 9.11
C ASN A 112 1.00 21.43 9.52
N LEU A 113 1.04 20.41 8.64
CA LEU A 113 0.53 19.08 8.95
C LEU A 113 1.56 18.29 9.77
N SER A 114 1.19 17.87 10.98
CA SER A 114 2.03 17.05 11.86
C SER A 114 2.40 15.68 11.29
N LEU A 115 1.65 15.19 10.29
CA LEU A 115 1.95 13.97 9.56
C LEU A 115 3.17 14.13 8.62
N ILE A 116 3.39 15.33 8.09
CA ILE A 116 4.42 15.63 7.10
C ILE A 116 5.72 16.00 7.84
N GLN A 117 6.83 15.31 7.54
CA GLN A 117 8.13 15.59 8.18
C GLN A 117 9.03 16.46 7.31
N LYS A 118 8.87 16.39 5.99
CA LYS A 118 9.73 17.11 5.05
C LYS A 118 8.87 17.71 3.94
N VAL A 119 9.09 18.99 3.66
CA VAL A 119 8.53 19.69 2.50
C VAL A 119 9.67 20.35 1.73
N ASP A 120 9.85 19.94 0.48
CA ASP A 120 10.79 20.54 -0.45
C ASP A 120 9.99 21.41 -1.44
N ARG A 121 10.21 22.73 -1.39
CA ARG A 121 9.54 23.71 -2.26
C ARG A 121 10.47 24.12 -3.41
N HIS A 122 9.91 24.18 -4.61
CA HIS A 122 10.52 24.83 -5.78
C HIS A 122 9.57 25.90 -6.36
N GLN A 123 10.02 26.64 -7.38
CA GLN A 123 9.22 27.68 -8.04
C GLN A 123 7.90 27.17 -8.65
N SER A 124 7.86 25.90 -9.08
CA SER A 124 6.75 25.31 -9.84
C SER A 124 6.13 24.07 -9.20
N TYR A 125 6.71 23.56 -8.10
CA TYR A 125 6.23 22.34 -7.44
C TYR A 125 6.56 22.31 -5.94
N VAL A 126 5.82 21.49 -5.21
CA VAL A 126 6.00 21.19 -3.78
C VAL A 126 6.02 19.67 -3.61
N VAL A 127 7.03 19.16 -2.91
CA VAL A 127 7.11 17.73 -2.54
C VAL A 127 7.03 17.61 -1.02
N ALA A 128 5.97 17.00 -0.52
CA ALA A 128 5.80 16.70 0.90
C ALA A 128 5.95 15.20 1.16
N THR A 129 6.70 14.84 2.20
CA THR A 129 6.95 13.45 2.59
C THR A 129 6.42 13.17 3.99
N ALA A 130 5.56 12.15 4.10
CA ALA A 130 5.17 11.50 5.34
C ALA A 130 5.97 10.20 5.52
N LYS A 131 6.69 10.04 6.62
CA LYS A 131 7.58 8.91 6.89
C LYS A 131 6.78 7.73 7.44
N GLY A 132 6.95 6.57 6.80
CA GLY A 132 6.37 5.31 7.23
C GLY A 132 6.89 4.84 8.59
N SER A 133 6.07 4.08 9.31
CA SER A 133 6.38 3.56 10.65
C SER A 133 7.16 2.24 10.63
N ARG A 134 6.97 1.40 9.60
CA ARG A 134 7.59 0.06 9.49
C ARG A 134 8.51 -0.06 8.29
N GLU A 135 8.10 0.46 7.14
CA GLU A 135 8.84 0.45 5.87
C GLU A 135 9.09 1.90 5.42
N PRO A 136 9.87 2.69 6.18
CA PRO A 136 10.11 4.09 5.85
C PRO A 136 10.86 4.29 4.53
N ASP A 137 11.50 3.24 4.02
CA ASP A 137 12.27 3.20 2.79
C ASP A 137 11.45 2.75 1.56
N ARG A 138 10.14 2.51 1.72
CA ARG A 138 9.20 2.24 0.62
C ARG A 138 8.25 3.41 0.48
N TYR A 139 8.01 3.87 -0.75
CA TYR A 139 7.28 5.11 -1.02
C TYR A 139 6.04 4.86 -1.89
N VAL A 140 4.90 5.37 -1.46
CA VAL A 140 3.71 5.55 -2.28
C VAL A 140 3.64 7.02 -2.68
N VAL A 141 3.68 7.29 -3.97
CA VAL A 141 3.77 8.65 -4.48
C VAL A 141 2.45 9.03 -5.14
N LEU A 142 1.86 10.14 -4.70
CA LEU A 142 0.74 10.81 -5.37
C LEU A 142 1.27 12.05 -6.10
N SER A 143 1.14 12.04 -7.42
CA SER A 143 1.51 13.13 -8.30
C SER A 143 0.25 13.83 -8.80
N ALA A 144 0.08 15.09 -8.45
CA ALA A 144 -1.12 15.87 -8.78
C ALA A 144 -0.80 17.23 -9.39
N SER A 145 -1.61 17.64 -10.36
CA SER A 145 -1.48 18.93 -11.06
C SER A 145 -2.82 19.60 -11.35
N GLY A 146 -2.86 20.93 -11.40
CA GLY A 146 -4.10 21.68 -11.65
C GLY A 146 -5.12 21.42 -10.55
N GLU A 147 -6.39 21.22 -10.92
CA GLU A 147 -7.49 21.01 -9.95
C GLU A 147 -7.33 19.79 -9.04
N SER A 148 -6.60 18.78 -9.48
CA SER A 148 -6.33 17.57 -8.67
C SER A 148 -5.46 17.84 -7.44
N VAL A 149 -4.80 19.00 -7.37
CA VAL A 149 -4.02 19.40 -6.20
C VAL A 149 -4.91 19.62 -4.98
N GLY A 150 -6.12 20.18 -5.16
CA GLY A 150 -7.10 20.28 -4.09
C GLY A 150 -7.45 18.93 -3.49
N ILE A 151 -7.61 17.90 -4.34
CA ILE A 151 -7.86 16.51 -3.89
C ILE A 151 -6.69 15.99 -3.05
N ALA A 152 -5.46 16.18 -3.52
CA ALA A 152 -4.27 15.71 -2.80
C ALA A 152 -4.08 16.41 -1.45
N LEU A 153 -4.39 17.71 -1.37
CA LEU A 153 -4.35 18.49 -0.13
C LEU A 153 -5.37 18.01 0.89
N GLU A 154 -6.62 17.79 0.46
CA GLU A 154 -7.66 17.27 1.35
C GLU A 154 -7.33 15.87 1.87
N LEU A 155 -6.79 14.99 1.01
CA LEU A 155 -6.29 13.69 1.46
C LEU A 155 -5.19 13.84 2.52
N ALA A 156 -4.23 14.75 2.31
CA ALA A 156 -3.17 15.00 3.29
C ALA A 156 -3.73 15.54 4.62
N LYS A 157 -4.73 16.43 4.60
CA LYS A 157 -5.42 16.93 5.80
C LYS A 157 -6.17 15.83 6.54
N ILE A 158 -6.93 14.99 5.83
CA ILE A 158 -7.69 13.88 6.43
C ILE A 158 -6.73 12.87 7.05
N PHE A 159 -5.66 12.49 6.36
CA PHE A 159 -4.62 11.62 6.92
C PHE A 159 -3.95 12.23 8.16
N ASN A 160 -3.71 13.54 8.16
CA ASN A 160 -3.20 14.25 9.33
C ASN A 160 -4.21 14.24 10.49
N GLN A 161 -5.50 14.40 10.23
CA GLN A 161 -6.54 14.28 11.26
C GLN A 161 -6.55 12.88 11.87
N ILE A 162 -6.54 11.84 11.03
CA ILE A 162 -6.48 10.44 11.47
C ILE A 162 -5.23 10.19 12.32
N GLN A 163 -4.08 10.75 11.94
CA GLN A 163 -2.85 10.68 12.72
C GLN A 163 -2.99 11.35 14.10
N ARG A 164 -3.63 12.53 14.18
CA ARG A 164 -3.81 13.25 15.45
C ARG A 164 -4.80 12.55 16.39
N GLU A 165 -5.91 12.07 15.86
CA GLU A 165 -7.00 11.47 16.65
C GLU A 165 -6.70 10.03 17.03
N ASN A 166 -6.17 9.24 16.09
CA ASN A 166 -6.01 7.79 16.25
C ASN A 166 -4.54 7.35 16.41
N ARG A 167 -3.59 8.30 16.47
CA ARG A 167 -2.13 8.05 16.48
C ARG A 167 -1.66 7.16 15.33
N TRP A 168 -2.43 7.13 14.24
CA TRP A 168 -2.11 6.36 13.06
C TRP A 168 -0.87 6.94 12.38
N LYS A 169 -0.05 6.05 11.83
CA LYS A 169 1.04 6.39 10.93
C LYS A 169 1.07 5.35 9.83
N PRO A 170 1.26 5.76 8.56
CA PRO A 170 1.29 4.83 7.47
C PRO A 170 2.43 3.82 7.66
N ARG A 171 2.23 2.57 7.25
CA ARG A 171 3.29 1.54 7.29
C ARG A 171 4.45 1.93 6.37
N ARG A 172 4.13 2.35 5.14
CA ARG A 172 5.06 2.84 4.12
C ARG A 172 5.09 4.38 4.09
N SER A 173 6.14 4.97 3.54
CA SER A 173 6.21 6.43 3.41
C SER A 173 5.27 6.92 2.30
N LEU A 174 4.62 8.06 2.51
CA LEU A 174 3.79 8.73 1.51
C LEU A 174 4.52 9.96 0.97
N VAL A 175 4.44 10.19 -0.33
CA VAL A 175 4.99 11.38 -0.99
C VAL A 175 3.89 12.06 -1.78
N PHE A 176 3.61 13.31 -1.45
CA PHE A 176 2.72 14.19 -2.22
C PHE A 176 3.58 15.09 -3.07
N CYS A 177 3.54 14.90 -4.39
CA CYS A 177 4.21 15.78 -5.34
C CYS A 177 3.16 16.59 -6.10
N LEU A 178 3.10 17.89 -5.80
CA LEU A 178 2.08 18.80 -6.29
C LEU A 178 2.75 19.85 -7.15
N PHE A 179 2.28 20.03 -8.39
CA PHE A 179 2.87 21.01 -9.30
C PHE A 179 1.84 21.74 -10.14
N SER A 180 2.25 22.90 -10.65
CA SER A 180 1.46 23.66 -11.63
C SER A 180 2.06 23.47 -13.02
N GLY A 181 1.20 23.32 -14.03
CA GLY A 181 1.59 23.13 -15.43
C GLY A 181 1.43 21.68 -15.93
N SER A 182 1.78 21.47 -17.20
CA SER A 182 1.61 20.21 -17.92
C SER A 182 2.85 19.29 -17.86
N SER A 183 4.04 19.86 -17.67
CA SER A 183 5.28 19.10 -17.48
C SER A 183 5.33 18.57 -16.05
N ASN A 184 5.63 17.28 -15.88
CA ASN A 184 5.69 16.61 -14.58
C ASN A 184 7.13 16.64 -14.00
N PRO A 185 7.47 17.57 -13.11
CA PRO A 185 8.81 17.68 -12.52
C PRO A 185 9.10 16.59 -11.47
N CYS A 186 8.07 15.87 -11.03
CA CYS A 186 8.18 14.91 -9.93
C CYS A 186 9.08 13.73 -10.29
N ILE A 187 8.96 13.23 -11.52
CA ILE A 187 9.73 12.07 -12.00
C ILE A 187 11.23 12.37 -12.00
N GLU A 188 11.64 13.53 -12.50
CA GLU A 188 13.04 13.96 -12.53
C GLU A 188 13.64 14.01 -11.12
N LYS A 189 12.87 14.48 -10.13
CA LYS A 189 13.33 14.52 -8.74
C LYS A 189 13.47 13.14 -8.11
N LEU A 190 12.59 12.21 -8.47
CA LEU A 190 12.59 10.83 -7.97
C LEU A 190 13.67 9.96 -8.64
N SER A 191 14.08 10.31 -9.86
CA SER A 191 14.89 9.49 -10.77
C SER A 191 16.29 9.12 -10.28
N SER A 192 16.93 9.90 -9.40
CA SER A 192 18.36 9.70 -9.09
C SER A 192 18.65 8.54 -8.11
N PHE A 193 17.72 8.19 -7.20
CA PHE A 193 17.96 7.15 -6.18
C PHE A 193 16.71 6.39 -5.69
N MET A 194 15.52 6.74 -6.16
CA MET A 194 14.24 6.23 -5.61
C MET A 194 13.46 5.20 -6.45
N PRO A 195 13.74 4.88 -7.74
CA PRO A 195 12.87 4.00 -8.52
C PRO A 195 12.57 2.64 -7.86
N HIS A 196 13.61 1.97 -7.36
CA HIS A 196 13.54 0.67 -6.69
C HIS A 196 12.84 0.69 -5.32
N ARG A 197 12.45 1.88 -4.84
CA ARG A 197 11.81 2.09 -3.54
C ARG A 197 10.37 2.58 -3.70
N ILE A 198 9.97 2.97 -4.90
CA ILE A 198 8.62 3.44 -5.16
C ILE A 198 7.74 2.23 -5.41
N VAL A 199 6.82 1.99 -4.48
CA VAL A 199 5.85 0.90 -4.56
C VAL A 199 4.81 1.19 -5.63
N ALA A 200 4.37 2.44 -5.75
CA ALA A 200 3.49 2.89 -6.81
C ALA A 200 3.59 4.42 -6.98
N TYR A 201 3.55 4.85 -8.23
CA TYR A 201 3.49 6.22 -8.67
C TYR A 201 2.10 6.53 -9.26
N ILE A 202 1.23 7.10 -8.44
CA ILE A 202 -0.16 7.40 -8.81
C ILE A 202 -0.22 8.82 -9.39
N VAL A 203 -0.71 8.92 -10.62
CA VAL A 203 -0.75 10.15 -11.40
C VAL A 203 -2.19 10.61 -11.61
N VAL A 204 -2.45 11.84 -11.21
CA VAL A 204 -3.74 12.51 -11.37
C VAL A 204 -3.45 13.91 -11.91
N HIS A 205 -3.38 14.05 -13.22
CA HIS A 205 -3.06 15.34 -13.82
C HIS A 205 -4.32 16.13 -14.17
N HIS A 206 -4.18 17.38 -14.64
CA HIS A 206 -5.32 18.29 -14.82
C HIS A 206 -6.43 17.71 -15.72
N GLN A 207 -6.05 16.88 -16.70
CA GLN A 207 -6.98 16.19 -17.61
C GLN A 207 -7.91 15.21 -16.88
N ALA A 208 -7.52 14.77 -15.67
CA ALA A 208 -8.26 13.77 -14.92
C ALA A 208 -9.70 14.17 -14.62
N LEU A 209 -9.96 15.45 -14.37
CA LEU A 209 -11.28 15.98 -14.02
C LEU A 209 -12.02 16.63 -15.21
N GLN A 210 -11.37 16.74 -16.37
CA GLN A 210 -11.99 17.33 -17.56
C GLN A 210 -12.95 16.35 -18.26
N GLY A 211 -12.73 15.05 -18.07
CA GLY A 211 -13.60 14.03 -18.62
C GLY A 211 -14.95 13.93 -17.90
N LYS A 212 -16.01 13.76 -18.68
CA LYS A 212 -17.39 13.54 -18.18
C LYS A 212 -17.83 12.08 -18.27
N GLY A 213 -17.07 11.27 -18.98
CA GLY A 213 -17.33 9.86 -19.19
C GLY A 213 -16.80 8.99 -18.06
N PRO A 214 -16.63 7.69 -18.32
CA PRO A 214 -16.19 6.72 -17.32
C PRO A 214 -14.78 6.97 -16.79
N LEU A 215 -14.50 6.43 -15.61
CA LEU A 215 -13.14 6.38 -15.05
C LEU A 215 -12.27 5.45 -15.90
N ILE A 216 -11.11 5.95 -16.30
CA ILE A 216 -10.06 5.26 -17.00
C ILE A 216 -8.84 5.20 -16.09
N VAL A 217 -8.25 4.02 -16.00
CA VAL A 217 -6.95 3.79 -15.35
C VAL A 217 -6.02 3.16 -16.36
N SER A 218 -4.82 3.70 -16.52
CA SER A 218 -3.76 3.14 -17.37
C SER A 218 -2.44 3.14 -16.62
N GLY A 219 -1.60 2.13 -16.81
CA GLY A 219 -0.27 2.10 -16.20
C GLY A 219 0.34 0.70 -16.18
N SER A 220 1.17 0.45 -15.18
CA SER A 220 1.72 -0.88 -14.91
C SER A 220 0.63 -1.82 -14.40
N ASP A 221 0.74 -3.11 -14.73
CA ASP A 221 -0.35 -4.08 -14.59
C ASP A 221 -0.77 -4.27 -13.12
N ILE A 222 0.18 -4.26 -12.19
CA ILE A 222 -0.12 -4.42 -10.76
C ILE A 222 -0.66 -3.10 -10.19
N ALA A 223 0.01 -1.97 -10.40
CA ALA A 223 -0.44 -0.68 -9.86
C ALA A 223 -1.85 -0.29 -10.39
N GLN A 224 -2.11 -0.50 -11.68
CA GLN A 224 -3.42 -0.30 -12.29
C GLN A 224 -4.49 -1.17 -11.64
N SER A 225 -4.20 -2.46 -11.42
CA SER A 225 -5.16 -3.37 -10.78
C SER A 225 -5.58 -2.89 -9.38
N ILE A 226 -4.64 -2.37 -8.59
CA ILE A 226 -4.90 -1.90 -7.23
C ILE A 226 -5.82 -0.67 -7.22
N VAL A 227 -5.63 0.25 -8.17
CA VAL A 227 -6.54 1.40 -8.33
C VAL A 227 -7.93 0.92 -8.73
N LEU A 228 -8.04 -0.01 -9.68
CA LEU A 228 -9.32 -0.55 -10.14
C LEU A 228 -10.08 -1.29 -9.03
N GLU A 229 -9.39 -2.09 -8.23
CA GLU A 229 -10.00 -2.73 -7.07
C GLU A 229 -10.46 -1.70 -6.04
N SER A 230 -9.67 -0.65 -5.82
CA SER A 230 -10.05 0.45 -4.92
C SER A 230 -11.29 1.18 -5.42
N ALA A 231 -11.41 1.39 -6.74
CA ALA A 231 -12.63 1.89 -7.35
C ALA A 231 -13.82 0.93 -7.19
N GLY A 232 -13.60 -0.38 -7.27
CA GLY A 232 -14.60 -1.39 -6.98
C GLY A 232 -15.11 -1.35 -5.54
N ILE A 233 -14.22 -1.15 -4.56
CA ILE A 233 -14.58 -1.00 -3.15
C ILE A 233 -15.42 0.27 -2.93
N VAL A 234 -14.98 1.40 -3.47
CA VAL A 234 -15.72 2.68 -3.38
C VAL A 234 -17.09 2.56 -4.05
N LYS A 235 -17.18 1.89 -5.21
CA LYS A 235 -18.45 1.58 -5.87
C LYS A 235 -19.39 0.76 -4.98
N GLY A 236 -18.86 -0.28 -4.33
CA GLY A 236 -19.63 -1.10 -3.40
C GLY A 236 -20.19 -0.29 -2.24
N TRP A 237 -19.41 0.65 -1.71
CA TRP A 237 -19.85 1.57 -0.65
C TRP A 237 -20.94 2.53 -1.13
N LEU A 238 -20.75 3.15 -2.31
CA LEU A 238 -21.72 4.07 -2.91
C LEU A 238 -23.01 3.39 -3.36
N SER A 239 -22.96 2.12 -3.76
CA SER A 239 -24.14 1.33 -4.17
C SER A 239 -25.10 1.08 -3.01
N TYR A 240 -24.66 1.21 -1.75
CA TYR A 240 -25.55 1.20 -0.59
C TYR A 240 -26.32 2.52 -0.44
N ASN A 241 -25.80 3.61 -1.02
CA ASN A 241 -26.33 4.97 -0.98
C ASN A 241 -26.83 5.44 -2.37
N ASN A 242 -27.60 4.59 -3.07
CA ASN A 242 -28.50 4.77 -4.23
C ASN A 242 -28.33 5.83 -5.35
N ASN A 243 -27.47 6.85 -5.31
CA ASN A 243 -27.52 7.98 -6.27
C ASN A 243 -26.22 8.32 -7.04
N GLN A 244 -25.13 7.56 -6.90
CA GLN A 244 -23.85 7.86 -7.60
C GLN A 244 -23.39 6.81 -8.64
N LEU A 245 -24.25 5.82 -8.94
CA LEU A 245 -23.92 4.64 -9.75
C LEU A 245 -23.67 4.92 -11.26
N LEU A 246 -24.02 6.09 -11.77
CA LEU A 246 -23.96 6.38 -13.21
C LEU A 246 -22.53 6.47 -13.77
N TYR A 247 -21.54 6.92 -12.98
CA TYR A 247 -20.15 7.13 -13.44
C TYR A 247 -19.23 5.90 -13.33
N LEU A 248 -19.59 4.91 -12.49
CA LEU A 248 -18.80 3.69 -12.25
C LEU A 248 -19.41 2.44 -12.92
N SER A 249 -20.55 2.59 -13.58
CA SER A 249 -21.26 1.46 -14.22
C SER A 249 -20.48 0.84 -15.38
N LYS A 250 -19.52 1.59 -15.92
CA LYS A 250 -18.57 1.14 -16.92
C LYS A 250 -17.22 1.73 -16.51
N SER A 251 -16.46 1.10 -15.60
CA SER A 251 -15.01 1.34 -15.57
C SER A 251 -14.48 0.81 -16.90
N ILE A 252 -14.49 1.64 -17.93
CA ILE A 252 -14.08 1.22 -19.26
C ILE A 252 -12.57 1.16 -19.21
N TYR A 253 -12.04 -0.06 -19.32
CA TYR A 253 -10.68 -0.28 -19.79
C TYR A 253 -10.57 0.42 -21.12
N ASN A 254 -9.97 1.60 -21.12
CA ASN A 254 -9.57 2.17 -22.38
C ASN A 254 -8.07 1.95 -22.52
N THR A 255 -7.79 0.83 -23.16
CA THR A 255 -6.53 0.46 -23.78
C THR A 255 -6.02 1.48 -24.80
N SER A 256 -6.60 2.68 -24.94
CA SER A 256 -6.08 3.74 -25.81
C SER A 256 -5.07 4.68 -25.14
N PHE A 257 -4.92 4.63 -23.81
CA PHE A 257 -3.99 5.49 -23.06
C PHE A 257 -2.66 4.77 -22.83
N SER A 258 -1.59 5.35 -23.37
CA SER A 258 -0.23 4.82 -23.22
C SER A 258 0.27 4.96 -21.79
N ARG A 259 1.08 3.97 -21.39
CA ARG A 259 1.79 3.96 -20.11
C ARG A 259 2.79 5.11 -20.03
N LEU A 260 3.16 5.50 -18.81
CA LEU A 260 4.26 6.46 -18.62
C LEU A 260 5.58 5.81 -19.06
N ALA A 261 6.44 6.60 -19.70
CA ALA A 261 7.80 6.19 -20.03
C ALA A 261 8.70 6.23 -18.79
N VAL A 262 8.44 5.34 -17.82
CA VAL A 262 9.17 5.21 -16.55
C VAL A 262 9.32 3.74 -16.16
N ASP A 263 10.47 3.38 -15.59
CA ASP A 263 10.74 2.07 -14.99
C ASP A 263 10.31 2.05 -13.51
N ILE A 264 9.05 2.39 -13.26
CA ILE A 264 8.44 2.47 -11.93
C ILE A 264 7.00 1.98 -12.04
N PRO A 265 6.49 1.16 -11.08
CA PRO A 265 5.06 0.87 -11.00
C PRO A 265 4.24 2.15 -10.95
N HIS A 266 3.27 2.30 -11.84
CA HIS A 266 2.52 3.54 -11.95
C HIS A 266 1.10 3.31 -12.41
N ALA A 267 0.22 4.25 -12.04
CA ALA A 267 -1.14 4.29 -12.54
C ALA A 267 -1.58 5.73 -12.77
N ILE A 268 -2.06 6.02 -13.97
CA ILE A 268 -2.67 7.26 -14.40
C ILE A 268 -4.18 7.11 -14.23
N VAL A 269 -4.81 8.05 -13.53
CA VAL A 269 -6.24 8.05 -13.26
C VAL A 269 -6.87 9.26 -13.94
N THR A 270 -7.84 9.03 -14.82
CA THR A 270 -8.54 10.10 -15.55
C THR A 270 -9.98 9.73 -15.85
N PHE A 271 -10.87 10.71 -15.96
CA PHE A 271 -12.17 10.50 -16.58
C PHE A 271 -12.06 10.65 -18.10
N MET A 272 -12.84 9.87 -18.85
CA MET A 272 -12.90 9.97 -20.31
C MET A 272 -13.57 11.26 -20.75
N ASN A 273 -13.06 11.92 -21.78
CA ASN A 273 -13.75 13.06 -22.38
C ASN A 273 -14.84 12.55 -23.33
N ASP A 274 -16.11 12.63 -22.93
CA ASP A 274 -17.22 12.37 -23.84
C ASP A 274 -17.42 13.61 -24.73
N THR A 275 -17.53 13.39 -26.04
CA THR A 275 -17.72 14.45 -27.05
C THR A 275 -19.07 15.17 -26.94
N VAL A 276 -19.93 14.75 -26.02
CA VAL A 276 -21.26 15.34 -25.84
C VAL A 276 -21.13 16.57 -24.95
N MET A 277 -21.25 17.76 -25.56
CA MET A 277 -21.27 19.05 -24.88
C MET A 277 -22.55 19.25 -24.05
N TYR A 278 -22.72 18.50 -22.97
CA TYR A 278 -23.69 18.86 -21.93
C TYR A 278 -23.09 19.97 -21.04
N ASN A 279 -23.87 21.01 -20.78
CA ASN A 279 -23.55 21.99 -19.73
C ASN A 279 -23.47 21.24 -18.40
N GLU A 280 -22.29 21.24 -17.79
CA GLU A 280 -22.03 20.52 -16.56
C GLU A 280 -22.67 21.26 -15.40
N HIS A 281 -23.57 20.59 -14.67
CA HIS A 281 -24.04 21.11 -13.40
C HIS A 281 -22.89 21.05 -12.40
N GLN A 282 -22.65 22.16 -11.68
CA GLN A 282 -21.59 22.27 -10.68
C GLN A 282 -21.61 21.10 -9.67
N HIS A 283 -22.80 20.56 -9.38
CA HIS A 283 -22.97 19.42 -8.50
C HIS A 283 -22.29 18.14 -9.01
N GLU A 284 -22.36 17.85 -10.31
CA GLU A 284 -21.77 16.63 -10.91
C GLU A 284 -20.24 16.68 -10.87
N ARG A 285 -19.67 17.86 -11.09
CA ARG A 285 -18.23 18.11 -10.99
C ARG A 285 -17.71 17.81 -9.59
N VAL A 286 -18.42 18.34 -8.59
CA VAL A 286 -18.10 18.15 -7.18
C VAL A 286 -18.19 16.66 -6.82
N SER A 287 -19.25 15.97 -7.26
CA SER A 287 -19.38 14.52 -7.06
C SER A 287 -18.24 13.73 -7.70
N ARG A 288 -17.78 14.09 -8.91
CA ARG A 288 -16.60 13.46 -9.53
C ARG A 288 -15.32 13.71 -8.74
N LYS A 289 -15.10 14.93 -8.24
CA LYS A 289 -13.95 15.25 -7.37
C LYS A 289 -13.96 14.39 -6.10
N ILE A 290 -15.11 14.28 -5.43
CA ILE A 290 -15.28 13.45 -4.22
C ILE A 290 -15.00 11.99 -4.55
N LEU A 291 -15.60 11.47 -5.62
CA LEU A 291 -15.41 10.09 -6.05
C LEU A 291 -13.93 9.79 -6.32
N LEU A 292 -13.26 10.67 -7.08
CA LEU A 292 -11.84 10.52 -7.37
C LEU A 292 -11.01 10.58 -6.08
N ALA A 293 -11.32 11.50 -5.17
CA ALA A 293 -10.66 11.58 -3.86
C ALA A 293 -10.83 10.29 -3.05
N GLN A 294 -12.03 9.69 -3.04
CA GLN A 294 -12.30 8.43 -2.35
C GLN A 294 -11.51 7.27 -2.95
N ILE A 295 -11.44 7.18 -4.28
CA ILE A 295 -10.67 6.16 -4.98
C ILE A 295 -9.17 6.31 -4.66
N LEU A 296 -8.64 7.53 -4.73
CA LEU A 296 -7.24 7.80 -4.43
C LEU A 296 -6.91 7.57 -2.96
N GLY A 297 -7.79 7.99 -2.04
CA GLY A 297 -7.66 7.74 -0.62
C GLY A 297 -7.60 6.25 -0.32
N GLN A 298 -8.51 5.46 -0.90
CA GLN A 298 -8.51 4.00 -0.75
C GLN A 298 -7.28 3.34 -1.37
N THR A 299 -6.87 3.80 -2.56
CA THR A 299 -5.69 3.28 -3.25
C THR A 299 -4.43 3.52 -2.40
N ILE A 300 -4.21 4.75 -1.93
CA ILE A 300 -3.08 5.11 -1.09
C ILE A 300 -3.12 4.34 0.24
N TRP A 301 -4.29 4.21 0.85
CA TRP A 301 -4.46 3.43 2.08
C TRP A 301 -4.01 1.97 1.87
N ARG A 302 -4.51 1.32 0.81
CA ARG A 302 -4.16 -0.07 0.51
C ARG A 302 -2.68 -0.23 0.21
N LEU A 303 -2.11 0.64 -0.64
CA LEU A 303 -0.68 0.59 -0.96
C LEU A 303 0.20 0.88 0.26
N SER A 304 -0.28 1.71 1.18
CA SER A 304 0.43 1.99 2.43
C SER A 304 0.35 0.83 3.40
N GLU A 305 -0.86 0.41 3.77
CA GLU A 305 -1.11 -0.41 4.96
C GLU A 305 -1.03 -1.92 4.70
N SER A 306 -1.26 -2.36 3.46
CA SER A 306 -1.26 -3.80 3.15
C SER A 306 0.09 -4.44 3.51
N LEU A 307 0.06 -5.52 4.30
CA LEU A 307 1.29 -6.22 4.69
C LEU A 307 2.01 -6.79 3.49
N ILE A 308 1.27 -7.53 2.65
CA ILE A 308 1.76 -8.08 1.38
C ILE A 308 0.83 -7.59 0.29
N ILE A 309 1.37 -6.91 -0.72
CA ILE A 309 0.59 -6.53 -1.89
C ILE A 309 0.16 -7.82 -2.59
N LYS A 310 -1.07 -7.92 -3.09
CA LYS A 310 -1.52 -9.09 -3.86
C LYS A 310 -1.95 -8.59 -5.22
N TRP A 311 -1.43 -9.22 -6.27
CA TRP A 311 -1.86 -8.91 -7.62
C TRP A 311 -3.05 -9.78 -8.01
N ASN A 312 -4.17 -9.14 -8.33
CA ASN A 312 -5.27 -9.79 -9.02
C ASN A 312 -5.13 -9.60 -10.54
N PRO A 313 -4.78 -10.66 -11.29
CA PRO A 313 -4.55 -10.53 -12.71
C PRO A 313 -5.85 -10.48 -13.53
N SER A 314 -7.05 -10.46 -12.93
CA SER A 314 -8.32 -10.46 -13.67
C SER A 314 -8.42 -9.31 -14.68
N TYR A 315 -8.00 -8.12 -14.27
CA TYR A 315 -8.01 -6.90 -15.08
C TYR A 315 -7.02 -6.98 -16.26
N PHE A 316 -5.82 -7.49 -15.99
CA PHE A 316 -4.80 -7.74 -17.01
C PHE A 316 -5.27 -8.81 -18.00
N ASN A 317 -5.86 -9.88 -17.49
CA ASN A 317 -6.35 -11.01 -18.27
C ASN A 317 -7.40 -10.58 -19.30
N GLU A 318 -8.41 -9.83 -18.86
CA GLU A 318 -9.46 -9.29 -19.73
C GLU A 318 -8.85 -8.38 -20.82
N THR A 319 -7.92 -7.51 -20.42
CA THR A 319 -7.25 -6.56 -21.33
C THR A 319 -6.40 -7.28 -22.38
N ALA A 320 -5.58 -8.24 -21.96
CA ALA A 320 -4.68 -8.97 -22.83
C ALA A 320 -5.44 -9.82 -23.85
N TYR A 321 -6.44 -10.61 -23.41
CA TYR A 321 -7.23 -11.42 -24.35
C TYR A 321 -8.08 -10.58 -25.30
N THR A 322 -8.73 -9.53 -24.81
CA THR A 322 -9.49 -8.61 -25.68
C THR A 322 -8.58 -7.99 -26.73
N THR A 323 -7.35 -7.61 -26.38
CA THR A 323 -6.40 -7.04 -27.34
C THR A 323 -5.89 -8.10 -28.34
N LEU A 324 -5.66 -9.33 -27.89
CA LEU A 324 -5.25 -10.45 -28.73
C LEU A 324 -6.31 -10.87 -29.75
N ASP A 325 -7.59 -10.63 -29.49
CA ASP A 325 -8.66 -10.91 -30.45
C ASP A 325 -8.53 -10.06 -31.73
N TRP A 326 -7.92 -8.87 -31.63
CA TRP A 326 -7.63 -7.99 -32.77
C TRP A 326 -6.39 -8.43 -33.57
N VAL A 327 -5.57 -9.32 -33.02
CA VAL A 327 -4.39 -9.86 -33.70
C VAL A 327 -4.82 -11.00 -34.62
N ASN A 328 -4.33 -10.99 -35.87
CA ASN A 328 -4.57 -12.05 -36.85
C ASN A 328 -4.17 -13.42 -36.29
N ASN A 329 -4.97 -14.44 -36.60
CA ASN A 329 -4.68 -15.81 -36.18
C ASN A 329 -3.39 -16.30 -36.84
N GLY A 330 -2.43 -16.73 -36.03
CA GLY A 330 -1.13 -17.22 -36.46
C GLY A 330 -0.28 -17.72 -35.28
N GLU A 331 0.86 -18.30 -35.58
CA GLU A 331 1.79 -18.91 -34.59
C GLU A 331 2.20 -17.92 -33.49
N ASP A 332 2.40 -16.64 -33.83
CA ASP A 332 2.77 -15.59 -32.88
C ASP A 332 1.66 -15.34 -31.83
N LYS A 333 0.39 -15.37 -32.25
CA LYS A 333 -0.77 -15.22 -31.34
C LYS A 333 -0.84 -16.40 -30.37
N GLU A 334 -0.66 -17.61 -30.86
CA GLU A 334 -0.65 -18.83 -30.03
C GLU A 334 0.51 -18.82 -29.03
N ASN A 335 1.68 -18.34 -29.43
CA ASN A 335 2.85 -18.21 -28.56
C ASN A 335 2.62 -17.19 -27.42
N VAL A 336 2.00 -16.05 -27.73
CA VAL A 336 1.62 -15.07 -26.70
C VAL A 336 0.55 -15.65 -25.77
N GLN A 337 -0.49 -16.30 -26.30
CA GLN A 337 -1.54 -16.94 -25.49
C GLN A 337 -0.95 -17.98 -24.53
N ARG A 338 -0.08 -18.87 -25.02
CA ARG A 338 0.60 -19.87 -24.18
C ARG A 338 1.45 -19.23 -23.07
N SER A 339 2.13 -18.13 -23.39
CA SER A 339 2.96 -17.40 -22.43
C SER A 339 2.11 -16.70 -21.36
N LEU A 340 0.97 -16.11 -21.76
CA LEU A 340 0.00 -15.53 -20.83
C LEU A 340 -0.60 -16.58 -19.90
N ASP A 341 -1.04 -17.73 -20.44
CA ASP A 341 -1.56 -18.84 -19.62
C ASP A 341 -0.54 -19.29 -18.58
N LYS A 342 0.72 -19.41 -18.99
CA LYS A 342 1.83 -19.77 -18.10
C LYS A 342 2.05 -18.69 -17.03
N LEU A 343 2.06 -17.41 -17.40
CA LEU A 343 2.19 -16.30 -16.46
C LEU A 343 1.06 -16.31 -15.43
N LEU A 344 -0.20 -16.39 -15.88
CA LEU A 344 -1.38 -16.39 -15.00
C LEU A 344 -1.39 -17.58 -14.04
N ASN A 345 -0.94 -18.75 -14.48
CA ASN A 345 -0.80 -19.91 -13.60
C ASN A 345 0.30 -19.71 -12.55
N ASN A 346 1.44 -19.12 -12.92
CA ASN A 346 2.50 -18.81 -11.94
C ASN A 346 2.05 -17.76 -10.93
N VAL A 347 1.31 -16.73 -11.36
CA VAL A 347 0.73 -15.71 -10.45
C VAL A 347 -0.26 -16.35 -9.48
N LYS A 348 -1.11 -17.28 -9.93
CA LYS A 348 -2.02 -18.03 -9.04
C LYS A 348 -1.25 -18.85 -7.99
N THR A 349 -0.17 -19.52 -8.40
CA THR A 349 0.69 -20.27 -7.47
C THR A 349 1.37 -19.34 -6.47
N PHE A 350 1.89 -18.21 -6.93
CA PHE A 350 2.51 -17.20 -6.08
C PHE A 350 1.51 -16.59 -5.07
N ASN A 351 0.29 -16.27 -5.50
CA ASN A 351 -0.76 -15.79 -4.60
C ASN A 351 -1.14 -16.81 -3.53
N ARG A 352 -1.22 -18.12 -3.86
CA ARG A 352 -1.44 -19.18 -2.87
C ARG A 352 -0.31 -19.24 -1.85
N LYS A 353 0.94 -19.03 -2.28
CA LYS A 353 2.09 -18.95 -1.36
C LYS A 353 1.98 -17.76 -0.41
N ILE A 354 1.57 -16.59 -0.92
CA ILE A 354 1.32 -15.42 -0.06
C ILE A 354 0.27 -15.76 1.01
N ASP A 355 -0.76 -16.55 0.67
CA ASP A 355 -1.80 -16.97 1.64
C ASP A 355 -1.27 -17.91 2.73
N THR A 356 -0.20 -18.67 2.48
CA THR A 356 0.36 -19.63 3.44
C THR A 356 1.50 -19.07 4.30
N VAL A 357 2.07 -17.92 3.92
CA VAL A 357 3.21 -17.30 4.63
C VAL A 357 2.78 -16.76 5.99
N ASP A 358 3.59 -17.03 7.01
CA ASP A 358 3.39 -16.46 8.33
C ASP A 358 3.66 -14.95 8.30
N SER A 359 2.59 -14.16 8.25
CA SER A 359 2.64 -12.70 8.29
C SER A 359 3.31 -12.11 9.54
N ILE A 360 3.58 -12.92 10.58
CA ILE A 360 4.38 -12.52 11.74
C ILE A 360 5.85 -12.31 11.36
N ASN A 361 6.37 -13.04 10.36
CA ASN A 361 7.73 -12.86 9.87
C ASN A 361 7.83 -11.62 8.96
N SER A 362 8.40 -10.55 9.50
CA SER A 362 8.59 -9.29 8.77
C SER A 362 9.57 -9.40 7.60
N LEU A 363 10.48 -10.39 7.61
CA LEU A 363 11.43 -10.57 6.53
C LEU A 363 10.77 -11.21 5.30
N ASP A 364 10.01 -12.28 5.50
CA ASP A 364 9.35 -13.00 4.40
C ASP A 364 8.31 -12.10 3.72
N THR A 365 7.53 -11.37 4.50
CA THR A 365 6.57 -10.37 3.98
C THR A 365 7.28 -9.27 3.16
N ARG A 366 8.50 -8.88 3.54
CA ARG A 366 9.30 -7.90 2.81
C ARG A 366 9.85 -8.47 1.51
N ILE A 367 10.37 -9.70 1.52
CA ILE A 367 10.86 -10.39 0.32
C ILE A 367 9.74 -10.52 -0.70
N LEU A 368 8.54 -10.93 -0.28
CA LEU A 368 7.38 -11.08 -1.18
C LEU A 368 6.93 -9.74 -1.79
N ASN A 369 6.96 -8.65 -1.02
CA ASN A 369 6.67 -7.32 -1.55
C ASN A 369 7.71 -6.85 -2.57
N ASP A 370 8.99 -7.13 -2.32
CA ASP A 370 10.06 -6.76 -3.24
C ASP A 370 9.97 -7.58 -4.55
N VAL A 371 9.64 -8.88 -4.46
CA VAL A 371 9.36 -9.72 -5.65
C VAL A 371 8.20 -9.17 -6.48
N LEU A 372 7.12 -8.68 -5.84
CA LEU A 372 6.00 -8.09 -6.57
C LEU A 372 6.33 -6.74 -7.21
N LEU A 373 7.15 -5.94 -6.53
CA LEU A 373 7.65 -4.68 -7.08
C LEU A 373 8.49 -4.95 -8.34
N ASP A 374 9.40 -5.92 -8.26
CA ASP A 374 10.22 -6.31 -9.40
C ASP A 374 9.39 -6.97 -10.50
N LEU A 375 8.35 -7.74 -10.15
CA LEU A 375 7.42 -8.31 -11.11
C LEU A 375 6.73 -7.23 -11.95
N ASP A 376 6.18 -6.19 -11.34
CA ASP A 376 5.50 -5.11 -12.08
C ASP A 376 6.46 -4.39 -13.04
N ARG A 377 7.72 -4.22 -12.63
CA ARG A 377 8.77 -3.62 -13.48
C ARG A 377 9.19 -4.54 -14.64
N VAL A 378 9.34 -5.83 -14.38
CA VAL A 378 9.64 -6.81 -15.44
C VAL A 378 8.47 -6.89 -16.42
N LEU A 379 7.22 -6.78 -15.95
CA LEU A 379 6.04 -6.71 -16.80
C LEU A 379 6.01 -5.45 -17.67
N LEU A 380 6.43 -4.28 -17.16
CA LEU A 380 6.61 -3.08 -17.99
C LEU A 380 7.61 -3.30 -19.14
N CYS A 381 8.69 -4.04 -18.86
CA CYS A 381 9.74 -4.36 -19.82
C CYS A 381 10.25 -3.12 -20.58
N PRO A 382 10.88 -2.17 -19.88
CA PRO A 382 11.24 -0.87 -20.45
C PRO A 382 12.30 -0.99 -21.56
N ASP A 383 12.16 -0.18 -22.61
CA ASP A 383 13.20 0.03 -23.61
C ASP A 383 14.25 1.06 -23.15
N LYS A 384 15.17 1.47 -24.04
CA LYS A 384 16.21 2.46 -23.74
C LYS A 384 15.66 3.85 -23.38
N GLU A 385 14.43 4.15 -23.78
CA GLU A 385 13.72 5.38 -23.48
C GLU A 385 12.71 5.20 -22.33
N HIS A 386 12.77 4.08 -21.61
CA HIS A 386 11.84 3.68 -20.55
C HIS A 386 10.39 3.50 -21.00
N ARG A 387 10.14 3.33 -22.31
CA ARG A 387 8.81 3.00 -22.82
C ARG A 387 8.54 1.52 -22.62
N SER A 388 7.31 1.20 -22.24
CA SER A 388 6.87 -0.17 -21.98
C SER A 388 6.71 -0.96 -23.28
N LYS A 389 7.47 -2.04 -23.45
CA LYS A 389 7.34 -2.95 -24.61
C LYS A 389 6.08 -3.82 -24.57
N THR A 390 5.43 -3.90 -23.41
CA THR A 390 4.17 -4.62 -23.21
C THR A 390 2.97 -3.68 -23.18
N ASP A 391 3.13 -2.44 -23.67
CA ASP A 391 2.02 -1.49 -23.75
C ASP A 391 1.05 -1.90 -24.87
N TRP A 392 -0.02 -2.60 -24.46
CA TRP A 392 -1.07 -3.04 -25.36
C TRP A 392 -1.80 -1.90 -26.07
N SER A 393 -1.70 -0.65 -25.58
CA SER A 393 -2.32 0.50 -26.23
C SER A 393 -1.75 0.86 -27.58
N LEU A 394 -0.52 0.42 -27.85
CA LEU A 394 0.14 0.63 -29.13
C LEU A 394 -0.55 -0.16 -30.27
N PHE A 395 -1.21 -1.27 -29.96
CA PHE A 395 -1.94 -2.09 -30.95
C PHE A 395 -3.24 -1.46 -31.43
N LEU A 396 -3.85 -0.59 -30.63
CA LEU A 396 -5.18 -0.04 -30.91
C LEU A 396 -5.12 1.32 -31.61
N LYS A 397 -3.91 1.87 -31.83
CA LYS A 397 -3.74 3.07 -32.62
C LYS A 397 -3.90 2.73 -34.11
N PRO A 398 -4.86 3.34 -34.83
CA PRO A 398 -5.20 3.00 -36.22
C PRO A 398 -4.10 3.33 -37.25
N SER A 399 -2.91 3.75 -36.81
CA SER A 399 -1.80 4.18 -37.67
C SER A 399 -0.67 3.16 -37.80
N HIS A 400 -0.77 1.98 -37.19
CA HIS A 400 0.28 0.96 -37.27
C HIS A 400 -0.22 -0.37 -37.85
N ASP A 401 -0.35 -0.40 -39.18
CA ASP A 401 -0.47 -1.61 -40.02
C ASP A 401 0.76 -2.56 -39.95
N LEU A 402 1.65 -2.40 -38.97
CA LEU A 402 3.00 -3.00 -38.96
C LEU A 402 3.56 -3.26 -37.56
N LEU A 403 2.73 -3.57 -36.57
CA LEU A 403 3.23 -4.27 -35.37
C LEU A 403 3.51 -5.74 -35.76
N GLY A 404 4.67 -5.94 -36.40
CA GLY A 404 5.11 -7.23 -36.93
C GLY A 404 5.36 -8.28 -35.84
N SER A 405 5.57 -9.52 -36.29
CA SER A 405 5.95 -10.68 -35.47
C SER A 405 7.08 -10.38 -34.46
N THR A 406 8.00 -9.48 -34.82
CA THR A 406 9.09 -9.03 -33.97
C THR A 406 8.61 -8.41 -32.65
N TYR A 407 7.53 -7.61 -32.65
CA TYR A 407 7.01 -7.02 -31.42
C TYR A 407 6.38 -8.09 -30.50
N LEU A 408 5.57 -8.99 -31.07
CA LEU A 408 4.97 -10.09 -30.29
C LEU A 408 6.04 -11.01 -29.69
N SER A 409 7.13 -11.26 -30.40
CA SER A 409 8.28 -12.01 -29.87
C SER A 409 8.96 -11.30 -28.69
N GLU A 410 9.03 -9.97 -28.70
CA GLU A 410 9.55 -9.20 -27.57
C GLU A 410 8.61 -9.28 -26.36
N VAL A 411 7.29 -9.19 -26.57
CA VAL A 411 6.29 -9.35 -25.51
C VAL A 411 6.40 -10.74 -24.86
N VAL A 412 6.53 -11.80 -25.66
CA VAL A 412 6.75 -13.17 -25.15
C VAL A 412 7.99 -13.22 -24.27
N LYS A 413 9.11 -12.66 -24.73
CA LYS A 413 10.36 -12.63 -23.96
C LYS A 413 10.20 -11.87 -22.63
N CYS A 414 9.47 -10.76 -22.62
CA CYS A 414 9.18 -10.02 -21.39
C CYS A 414 8.37 -10.88 -20.41
N TYR A 415 7.37 -11.62 -20.88
CA TYR A 415 6.58 -12.53 -20.04
C TYR A 415 7.39 -13.74 -19.56
N GLU A 416 8.30 -14.28 -20.37
CA GLU A 416 9.21 -15.34 -19.94
C GLU A 416 10.11 -14.88 -18.78
N ASN A 417 10.64 -13.66 -18.84
CA ASN A 417 11.40 -13.08 -17.73
C ASN A 417 10.55 -12.93 -16.45
N ALA A 418 9.30 -12.49 -16.58
CA ALA A 418 8.37 -12.38 -15.45
C ALA A 418 8.05 -13.75 -14.84
N ILE A 419 7.86 -14.77 -15.69
CA ILE A 419 7.66 -16.15 -15.27
C ILE A 419 8.89 -16.68 -14.53
N GLN A 420 10.09 -16.45 -15.05
CA GLN A 420 11.33 -16.89 -14.41
C GLN A 420 11.48 -16.27 -13.02
N LEU A 421 11.24 -14.96 -12.88
CA LEU A 421 11.27 -14.26 -11.59
C LEU A 421 10.30 -14.91 -10.58
N LEU A 422 9.09 -15.24 -11.01
CA LEU A 422 8.11 -15.92 -10.16
C LEU A 422 8.58 -17.32 -9.77
N GLN A 423 9.14 -18.09 -10.69
CA GLN A 423 9.60 -19.46 -10.45
C GLN A 423 10.77 -19.53 -9.46
N GLU A 424 11.77 -18.67 -9.62
CA GLU A 424 12.93 -18.60 -8.71
C GLU A 424 12.53 -18.27 -7.27
N ASN A 425 11.41 -17.57 -7.10
CA ASN A 425 10.89 -17.13 -5.81
C ASN A 425 9.70 -17.96 -5.31
N ILE A 426 9.34 -19.07 -5.97
CA ILE A 426 8.31 -20.01 -5.49
C ILE A 426 8.89 -20.98 -4.45
N ASP A 427 10.17 -21.33 -4.52
CA ASP A 427 10.81 -22.34 -3.65
C ASP A 427 11.45 -21.80 -2.35
N LEU A 428 11.48 -20.47 -2.16
CA LEU A 428 11.94 -19.80 -0.92
C LEU A 428 10.91 -19.84 0.22
#